data_AF-A0A821YHN1-F1
#
_entry.id   AF-A0A821YHN1-F1
#
_cell.length_a   1.000
_cell.length_b   1.000
_cell.length_c   1.000
_cell.angle_alpha   90.00
_cell.angle_beta   90.00
_cell.angle_gamma   90.00
#
_symmetry.space_group_name_H-M   'P 1'
#
loop_
_entity.id
_entity.type
_entity.pdbx_description
1 polymer ?
#
loop_
_entity_poly.entity_id
_entity_poly.type
_entity_poly.pdbx_seq_one_letter_code
_entity_poly.pdbx_strand_id
1 'polypeptide(L)'
;MSSPQLQSLPALLQKAQQTAANDEILDIIDLESLSTRTTATKPVENSLRGILNKDLFTCPITFDIMDNPATTVPCGHMFEMDAINNFLTVVAIYIS
;
A
#
# COMPACT_ATOMS: atom_id res chain seq x y z
N MET A 1 -21.91 -43.11 -18.34
CA MET A 1 -20.88 -42.18 -18.83
C MET A 1 -21.62 -40.99 -19.42
N SER A 2 -21.66 -39.86 -18.71
CA SER A 2 -22.46 -38.70 -19.09
C SER A 2 -21.54 -37.50 -19.22
N SER A 3 -21.44 -36.96 -20.44
CA SER A 3 -20.60 -35.81 -20.79
C SER A 3 -21.00 -34.55 -20.00
N PRO A 4 -20.05 -33.69 -19.59
CA PRO A 4 -20.39 -32.41 -18.99
C PRO A 4 -20.98 -31.48 -20.06
N GLN A 5 -22.23 -31.07 -19.89
CA GLN A 5 -22.90 -30.10 -20.77
C GLN A 5 -22.25 -28.72 -20.58
N LEU A 6 -21.68 -28.18 -21.66
CA LEU A 6 -21.29 -26.77 -21.75
C LEU A 6 -22.56 -25.92 -21.62
N GLN A 7 -22.73 -25.28 -20.47
CA GLN A 7 -23.83 -24.33 -20.26
C GLN A 7 -23.62 -23.11 -21.16
N SER A 8 -24.69 -22.65 -21.80
CA SER A 8 -24.64 -21.48 -22.67
C SER A 8 -24.30 -20.22 -21.86
N LEU A 9 -23.46 -19.35 -22.44
CA LEU A 9 -23.01 -18.08 -21.85
C LEU A 9 -24.09 -17.23 -21.13
N PRO A 10 -25.37 -17.19 -21.58
CA PRO A 10 -26.39 -16.37 -20.91
C PRO A 10 -26.71 -16.83 -19.48
N ALA A 11 -26.58 -18.14 -19.18
CA ALA A 11 -26.93 -18.69 -17.87
C ALA A 11 -25.88 -18.36 -16.79
N LEU A 12 -24.60 -18.25 -17.17
CA LEU A 12 -23.53 -17.78 -16.28
C LEU A 12 -23.64 -16.28 -16.02
N LEU A 13 -24.08 -15.49 -17.02
CA LEU A 13 -24.29 -14.06 -16.87
C LEU A 13 -25.40 -13.75 -15.84
N GLN A 14 -26.49 -14.53 -15.87
CA GLN A 14 -27.60 -14.34 -14.94
C GLN A 14 -27.24 -14.76 -13.51
N LYS A 15 -26.34 -15.74 -13.34
CA LYS A 15 -25.85 -16.17 -12.02
C LYS A 15 -24.85 -15.17 -11.41
N ALA A 16 -24.12 -14.43 -12.24
CA ALA A 16 -23.22 -13.37 -11.79
C ALA A 16 -23.94 -12.11 -11.29
N GLN A 17 -25.23 -11.92 -11.64
CA GLN A 17 -25.98 -10.69 -11.30
C GLN A 17 -26.67 -10.73 -9.93
N GLN A 18 -26.56 -11.82 -9.16
CA GLN A 18 -27.27 -11.98 -7.87
C GLN A 18 -26.38 -11.85 -6.62
N THR A 19 -25.13 -11.42 -6.77
CA THR A 19 -24.28 -11.03 -5.62
C THR A 19 -24.10 -9.51 -5.59
N ALA A 20 -25.19 -8.80 -5.30
CA ALA A 20 -25.17 -7.39 -4.95
C ALA A 20 -25.85 -7.24 -3.58
N ALA A 21 -25.15 -7.68 -2.54
CA ALA A 21 -25.43 -7.30 -1.16
C ALA A 21 -24.15 -7.47 -0.34
N ASN A 22 -23.67 -6.33 0.18
CA ASN A 22 -22.64 -6.12 1.20
C ASN A 22 -21.28 -5.59 0.71
N ASP A 23 -21.01 -4.39 1.21
CA ASP A 23 -19.87 -3.49 1.10
C ASP A 23 -18.48 -4.14 1.22
N GLU A 24 -17.56 -3.75 0.33
CA GLU A 24 -16.23 -3.28 0.73
C GLU A 24 -15.79 -2.18 -0.25
N ILE A 25 -15.63 -0.98 0.30
CA ILE A 25 -15.20 0.23 -0.38
C ILE A 25 -13.72 0.07 -0.77
N LEU A 26 -13.44 0.02 -2.06
CA LEU A 26 -12.12 0.33 -2.63
C LEU A 26 -12.16 1.81 -3.02
N ASP A 27 -11.78 2.70 -2.11
CA ASP A 27 -11.62 4.12 -2.42
C ASP A 27 -10.37 4.29 -3.31
N ILE A 28 -10.59 4.23 -4.62
CA ILE A 28 -9.72 4.85 -5.59
C ILE A 28 -9.90 6.36 -5.39
N ILE A 29 -8.87 7.03 -4.89
CA ILE A 29 -8.89 8.50 -4.79
C ILE A 29 -8.76 9.05 -6.22
N ASP A 30 -9.88 9.43 -6.82
CA ASP A 30 -9.90 10.20 -8.07
C ASP A 30 -9.31 11.59 -7.82
N LEU A 31 -8.16 11.86 -8.46
CA LEU A 31 -7.38 13.09 -8.35
C LEU A 31 -8.13 14.37 -8.81
N GLU A 32 -9.33 14.26 -9.36
CA GLU A 32 -10.09 15.40 -9.93
C GLU A 32 -11.13 16.03 -9.00
N SER A 33 -11.46 15.42 -7.85
CA SER A 33 -12.57 15.92 -7.02
C SER A 33 -12.22 17.06 -6.04
N LEU A 34 -10.96 17.48 -5.93
CA LEU A 34 -10.52 18.48 -4.92
C LEU A 34 -10.96 19.94 -5.17
N SER A 35 -11.70 20.26 -6.23
CA SER A 35 -11.92 21.67 -6.60
C SER A 35 -13.17 22.33 -6.00
N THR A 36 -14.22 21.62 -5.57
CA THR A 36 -15.48 22.31 -5.21
C THR A 36 -16.32 21.64 -4.14
N ARG A 37 -16.08 21.95 -2.85
CA ARG A 37 -17.17 22.26 -1.89
C ARG A 37 -16.66 22.83 -0.56
N THR A 38 -16.80 24.14 -0.42
CA THR A 38 -16.77 24.87 0.84
C THR A 38 -18.19 24.97 1.41
N THR A 39 -18.43 24.40 2.59
CA THR A 39 -19.51 24.85 3.48
C THR A 39 -18.99 24.91 4.90
N ALA A 40 -19.16 26.09 5.49
CA ALA A 40 -18.63 26.51 6.78
C ALA A 40 -18.90 25.53 7.91
N THR A 41 -17.85 24.84 8.34
CA THR A 41 -17.66 24.45 9.73
C THR A 41 -16.29 25.01 10.16
N LYS A 42 -16.15 25.26 11.46
CA LYS A 42 -15.00 25.86 12.19
C LYS A 42 -13.65 25.67 11.47
N PRO A 43 -12.69 26.63 11.53
CA PRO A 43 -11.42 26.47 10.86
C PRO A 43 -10.73 25.20 11.36
N VAL A 44 -10.78 24.13 10.55
CA VAL A 44 -9.89 22.98 10.69
C VAL A 44 -8.57 23.49 10.13
N GLU A 45 -7.87 24.25 10.97
CA GLU A 45 -6.49 24.58 10.72
C GLU A 45 -5.68 23.27 10.76
N ASN A 46 -5.39 22.78 9.55
CA ASN A 46 -4.33 21.82 9.23
C ASN A 46 -4.57 20.34 9.59
N SER A 47 -5.58 19.69 9.01
CA SER A 47 -5.60 18.22 8.91
C SER A 47 -4.75 17.65 7.76
N LEU A 48 -4.02 18.51 7.02
CA LEU A 48 -3.05 18.13 5.99
C LEU A 48 -1.62 18.56 6.37
N ARG A 49 -1.29 18.50 7.67
CA ARG A 49 0.10 18.64 8.15
C ARG A 49 0.60 17.42 8.93
N GLY A 50 -0.22 16.37 9.06
CA GLY A 50 0.03 15.27 10.00
C GLY A 50 0.27 13.88 9.42
N ILE A 51 0.26 13.70 8.08
CA ILE A 51 0.32 12.34 7.48
C ILE A 51 1.72 11.98 6.96
N LEU A 52 2.66 12.92 6.91
CA LEU A 52 4.07 12.62 6.61
C LEU A 52 4.82 12.48 7.93
N ASN A 53 4.64 11.35 8.61
CA ASN A 53 5.49 11.04 9.74
C ASN A 53 6.91 10.80 9.20
N LYS A 54 7.86 11.69 9.56
CA LYS A 54 9.25 11.62 9.12
C LYS A 54 9.88 10.28 9.46
N ASP A 55 9.42 9.66 10.55
CA ASP A 55 9.87 8.35 11.02
C ASP A 55 9.62 7.22 10.00
N LEU A 56 8.65 7.37 9.08
CA LEU A 56 8.39 6.40 8.02
C LEU A 56 9.46 6.39 6.93
N PHE A 57 10.21 7.48 6.80
CA PHE A 57 11.26 7.66 5.80
C PHE A 57 12.66 7.70 6.42
N THR A 58 12.78 7.48 7.72
CA THR A 58 14.06 7.47 8.43
C THR A 58 14.64 6.06 8.44
N CYS A 59 15.91 5.91 8.09
CA CYS A 59 16.58 4.61 8.16
C CYS A 59 16.78 4.20 9.63
N PRO A 60 16.38 2.97 10.03
CA PRO A 60 16.60 2.49 11.40
C PRO A 60 18.07 2.29 11.80
N ILE A 61 19.00 2.30 10.83
CA ILE A 61 20.45 2.11 11.07
C ILE A 61 21.15 3.45 11.22
N THR A 62 20.90 4.41 10.31
CA THR A 62 21.57 5.71 10.31
C THR A 62 20.81 6.78 11.09
N PHE A 63 19.51 6.58 11.32
CA PHE A 63 18.58 7.57 11.89
C PHE A 63 18.41 8.85 11.05
N ASP A 64 18.80 8.79 9.77
CA ASP A 64 18.64 9.86 8.78
C ASP A 64 17.53 9.54 7.77
N ILE A 65 17.03 10.58 7.09
CA ILE A 65 16.07 10.43 5.99
C ILE A 65 16.74 9.65 4.86
N MET A 66 16.09 8.59 4.39
CA MET A 66 16.59 7.72 3.33
C MET A 66 16.53 8.42 1.97
N ASP A 67 17.63 8.36 1.22
CA ASP A 67 17.72 8.83 -0.17
C ASP A 67 17.57 7.65 -1.13
N ASN A 68 18.19 6.50 -0.79
CA ASN A 68 18.10 5.27 -1.56
C ASN A 68 17.59 4.10 -0.69
N PRO A 69 16.26 3.99 -0.52
CA PRO A 69 15.65 2.95 0.31
C PRO A 69 15.74 1.57 -0.34
N ALA A 70 16.13 0.59 0.45
CA ALA A 70 16.11 -0.83 0.15
C ALA A 70 15.12 -1.55 1.07
N THR A 71 14.21 -2.32 0.48
CA THR A 71 13.25 -3.15 1.23
C THR A 71 13.74 -4.58 1.32
N THR A 72 13.80 -5.10 2.54
CA THR A 72 14.20 -6.48 2.83
C THR A 72 13.04 -7.44 2.55
N VAL A 73 13.33 -8.54 1.85
CA VAL A 73 12.35 -9.60 1.55
C VAL A 73 12.68 -10.80 2.45
N PRO A 74 11.68 -11.47 3.06
CA PRO A 74 10.23 -11.29 2.94
C PRO A 74 9.60 -10.36 3.99
N CYS A 75 10.37 -9.84 4.95
CA CYS A 75 9.82 -9.16 6.12
C CYS A 75 9.36 -7.72 5.86
N GLY A 76 9.72 -7.11 4.73
CA GLY A 76 9.21 -5.80 4.29
C GLY A 76 9.83 -4.60 4.99
N HIS A 77 10.86 -4.78 5.83
CA HIS A 77 11.53 -3.65 6.50
C HIS A 77 12.41 -2.87 5.53
N MET A 78 12.43 -1.54 5.68
CA MET A 78 13.12 -0.62 4.78
C MET A 78 14.33 0.03 5.47
N PHE A 79 15.43 0.15 4.74
CA PHE A 79 16.70 0.71 5.20
C PHE A 79 17.35 1.53 4.09
N GLU A 80 18.30 2.41 4.41
CA GLU A 80 19.20 2.96 3.40
C GLU A 80 20.05 1.83 2.83
N MET A 81 20.17 1.76 1.50
CA MET A 81 20.82 0.64 0.82
C MET A 81 22.29 0.45 1.25
N ASP A 82 23.03 1.53 1.38
CA ASP A 82 24.43 1.47 1.81
C ASP A 82 24.56 1.01 3.27
N ALA A 83 23.64 1.44 4.14
CA ALA A 83 23.64 1.08 5.55
C ALA A 83 23.40 -0.42 5.74
N ILE A 84 22.40 -0.98 5.05
CA ILE A 84 22.10 -2.41 5.15
C ILE A 84 23.22 -3.28 4.53
N ASN A 85 23.82 -2.85 3.42
CA ASN A 85 24.95 -3.56 2.80
C ASN A 85 26.18 -3.60 3.70
N ASN A 86 26.51 -2.47 4.33
CA ASN A 86 27.63 -2.41 5.28
C ASN A 86 27.37 -3.31 6.50
N PHE A 87 26.17 -3.23 7.08
CA PHE A 87 25.78 -4.10 8.19
C PHE A 87 25.92 -5.59 7.84
N LEU A 88 25.40 -6.02 6.68
CA LEU A 88 25.50 -7.41 6.23
C LEU A 88 26.96 -7.84 5.99
N THR A 89 27.79 -6.96 5.43
CA THR A 89 29.22 -7.23 5.20
C THR A 89 29.96 -7.45 6.51
N VAL A 90 29.75 -6.55 7.48
CA VAL A 90 30.35 -6.66 8.81
C VAL A 90 29.91 -7.95 9.49
N VAL A 91 28.61 -8.22 9.53
CA VAL A 91 28.07 -9.44 10.13
C VAL A 91 28.66 -10.69 9.46
N ALA A 92 28.75 -10.73 8.12
CA ALA A 92 29.33 -11.87 7.40
C ALA A 92 30.79 -12.13 7.78
N ILE A 93 31.59 -11.08 8.00
CA ILE A 93 32.99 -11.22 8.47
C ILE A 93 33.03 -11.74 9.90
N TYR A 94 32.19 -11.24 10.80
CA TYR A 94 32.19 -11.64 12.21
C TYR A 94 31.69 -13.05 12.48
N ILE A 95 30.92 -13.63 11.54
CA ILE A 95 30.38 -14.99 11.66
C ILE A 95 31.15 -16.04 10.83
N SER A 96 32.20 -15.62 10.10
CA SER A 96 33.11 -16.51 9.36
C SER A 96 34.26 -17.00 10.22
#